data_AF-A0A383C908-F1
#
_entry.id   AF-A0A383C908-F1
#
_cell.length_a   1.000
_cell.length_b   1.000
_cell.length_c   1.000
_cell.angle_alpha   90.00
_cell.angle_beta   90.00
_cell.angle_gamma   90.00
#
_symmetry.space_group_name_H-M   'P 1'
#
loop_
_entity.id
_entity.type
_entity.pdbx_description
1 polymer ?
#
loop_
_entity_poly.entity_id
_entity_poly.type
_entity_poly.pdbx_seq_one_letter_code
_entity_poly.pdbx_strand_id
1 'polypeptide(L)'
;VSESPTIPGIGGANPGACSGTLRLVFLLLASSTAAISKTGSPNPVFAPDNLVAWCIVPFDSKKRNPTERAEMVARLGLKKVAYDWRGQHVPMFEEEILQYKKHGIEYFAFWSWHDAMEPLIRKHDIRPQIWRTLGSPGTGTQKEKVAAAANSMIGISEKTKKLGLRLGLYNHG
;
A
#
# COMPACT_ATOMS: atom_id res chain seq x y z
N VAL A 1 8.58 64.57 17.61
CA VAL A 1 9.53 65.65 17.26
C VAL A 1 10.92 65.03 17.37
N SER A 2 11.78 64.87 16.37
CA SER A 2 11.85 65.24 14.95
C SER A 2 12.74 64.17 14.28
N GLU A 3 12.32 63.63 13.15
CA GLU A 3 12.94 63.82 11.82
C GLU A 3 14.32 63.16 11.59
N SER A 4 14.33 62.42 10.48
CA SER A 4 15.40 61.68 9.82
C SER A 4 16.60 62.53 9.38
N PRO A 5 17.64 61.88 8.84
CA PRO A 5 18.38 62.45 7.72
C PRO A 5 18.30 61.58 6.45
N THR A 6 18.28 62.34 5.37
CA THR A 6 18.09 62.08 3.93
C THR A 6 19.30 61.41 3.27
N ILE A 7 19.08 60.57 2.25
CA ILE A 7 20.03 60.33 1.14
C ILE A 7 19.30 60.57 -0.20
N PRO A 8 19.87 61.34 -1.16
CA PRO A 8 19.25 61.68 -2.44
C PRO A 8 19.75 60.86 -3.64
N GLY A 9 18.95 60.85 -4.73
CA GLY A 9 19.34 60.42 -6.09
C GLY A 9 18.14 59.80 -6.84
N ILE A 10 17.20 60.57 -7.41
CA ILE A 10 17.21 61.15 -8.78
C ILE A 10 17.56 60.07 -9.82
N GLY A 11 16.61 59.51 -10.58
CA GLY A 11 15.99 60.13 -11.76
C GLY A 11 17.00 60.13 -12.91
N GLY A 12 16.81 59.55 -14.09
CA GLY A 12 15.64 59.25 -14.88
C GLY A 12 16.05 59.42 -16.34
N ALA A 13 15.32 58.76 -17.24
CA ALA A 13 15.18 59.07 -18.66
C ALA A 13 16.40 58.86 -19.61
N ASN A 14 16.31 57.75 -20.34
CA ASN A 14 16.50 57.70 -21.80
C ASN A 14 15.71 58.84 -22.47
N PRO A 15 16.14 59.42 -23.62
CA PRO A 15 15.60 58.90 -24.88
C PRO A 15 16.45 59.13 -26.15
N GLY A 16 16.10 58.38 -27.19
CA GLY A 16 16.36 58.71 -28.60
C GLY A 16 17.10 57.58 -29.33
N ALA A 17 16.66 57.05 -30.46
CA ALA A 17 15.53 57.41 -31.32
C ALA A 17 15.32 56.31 -32.38
N CYS A 18 14.22 56.49 -33.11
CA CYS A 18 14.04 56.11 -34.53
C CYS A 18 13.57 54.69 -34.88
N SER A 19 12.28 54.66 -35.25
CA SER A 19 11.80 54.28 -36.59
C SER A 19 11.50 52.81 -36.84
N GLY A 20 10.27 52.55 -37.32
CA GLY A 20 9.92 51.31 -38.00
C GLY A 20 8.61 50.69 -37.52
N THR A 21 7.48 51.25 -37.97
CA THR A 21 6.17 50.62 -37.87
C THR A 21 6.17 49.31 -38.66
N LEU A 22 6.16 48.17 -37.98
CA LEU A 22 5.78 46.89 -38.58
C LEU A 22 4.68 46.27 -37.72
N ARG A 23 3.43 46.44 -38.14
CA ARG A 23 2.29 45.71 -37.58
C ARG A 23 2.45 44.24 -37.95
N LEU A 24 3.09 43.47 -37.06
CA LEU A 24 3.14 42.02 -37.18
C LEU A 24 1.79 41.47 -36.70
N VAL A 25 0.95 41.07 -37.65
CA VAL A 25 -0.25 40.28 -37.38
C VAL A 25 0.23 38.90 -36.94
N PHE A 26 0.35 38.69 -35.62
CA PHE A 26 0.53 37.35 -35.07
C PHE A 26 -0.79 36.59 -35.24
N LEU A 27 -0.85 35.75 -36.27
CA LEU A 27 -1.82 34.66 -36.36
C LEU A 27 -1.60 33.73 -35.16
N LEU A 28 -2.48 33.82 -34.16
CA LEU A 28 -2.62 32.85 -33.08
C LEU A 28 -3.10 31.52 -33.68
N LEU A 29 -2.14 30.68 -34.12
CA LEU A 29 -2.39 29.26 -34.32
C LEU A 29 -2.69 28.67 -32.94
N ALA A 30 -3.97 28.48 -32.62
CA ALA A 30 -4.40 27.65 -31.52
C ALA A 30 -3.92 26.22 -31.78
N SER A 31 -2.72 25.92 -31.30
CA SER A 31 -2.19 24.56 -31.28
C SER A 31 -2.97 23.79 -30.22
N SER A 32 -4.03 23.10 -30.65
CA SER A 32 -4.66 22.06 -29.85
C SER A 32 -3.62 20.99 -29.54
N THR A 33 -2.96 21.12 -28.38
CA THR A 33 -2.19 20.03 -27.80
C THR A 33 -3.19 18.95 -27.40
N ALA A 34 -3.43 18.00 -28.31
CA ALA A 34 -4.05 16.75 -27.96
C ALA A 34 -3.21 16.17 -26.80
N ALA A 35 -3.79 16.11 -25.60
CA ALA A 35 -3.20 15.42 -24.48
C ALA A 35 -2.99 13.97 -24.92
N ILE A 36 -1.74 13.60 -25.13
CA ILE A 36 -1.36 12.22 -25.37
C ILE A 36 -1.71 11.48 -24.08
N SER A 37 -2.86 10.81 -24.08
CA SER A 37 -3.17 9.82 -23.07
C SER A 37 -2.05 8.80 -23.08
N LYS A 38 -1.21 8.84 -22.04
CA LYS A 38 -0.20 7.84 -21.78
C LYS A 38 -0.96 6.52 -21.67
N THR A 39 -0.93 5.71 -22.73
CA THR A 39 -1.42 4.34 -22.68
C THR A 39 -0.56 3.65 -21.64
N GLY A 40 -1.12 3.47 -20.45
CA GLY A 40 -0.40 2.87 -19.33
C GLY A 40 0.05 1.49 -19.75
N SER A 41 1.37 1.28 -19.88
CA SER A 41 1.91 -0.07 -19.94
C SER A 41 1.30 -0.87 -18.78
N PRO A 42 0.84 -2.11 -19.02
CA PRO A 42 0.28 -2.93 -17.94
C PRO A 42 1.28 -2.93 -16.78
N ASN A 43 0.80 -2.61 -15.57
CA ASN A 43 1.66 -2.59 -14.39
C ASN A 43 2.38 -3.95 -14.29
N PRO A 44 3.72 -4.01 -14.41
CA PRO A 44 4.43 -5.28 -14.48
C PRO A 44 4.11 -6.13 -13.25
N VAL A 45 3.93 -7.45 -13.44
CA VAL A 45 3.62 -8.38 -12.33
C VAL A 45 4.62 -8.24 -11.17
N PHE A 46 5.89 -7.99 -11.49
CA PHE A 46 6.98 -7.83 -10.52
C PHE A 46 7.28 -6.37 -10.14
N ALA A 47 6.41 -5.42 -10.47
CA ALA A 47 6.55 -4.05 -9.99
C ALA A 47 6.55 -4.05 -8.44
N PRO A 48 7.38 -3.23 -7.78
CA PRO A 48 7.51 -3.25 -6.31
C PRO A 48 6.18 -3.13 -5.55
N ASP A 49 5.24 -2.33 -6.06
CA ASP A 49 3.93 -2.15 -5.44
C ASP A 49 3.01 -3.39 -5.55
N ASN A 50 3.35 -4.35 -6.42
CA ASN A 50 2.65 -5.62 -6.56
C ASN A 50 3.25 -6.73 -5.69
N LEU A 51 4.44 -6.51 -5.10
CA LEU A 51 5.13 -7.51 -4.30
C LEU A 51 4.60 -7.52 -2.86
N VAL A 52 4.49 -8.72 -2.29
CA VAL A 52 4.09 -8.96 -0.90
C VAL A 52 5.11 -9.88 -0.26
N ALA A 53 5.70 -9.47 0.86
CA ALA A 53 6.57 -10.33 1.64
C ALA A 53 5.72 -11.41 2.33
N TRP A 54 5.90 -12.67 1.92
CA TRP A 54 5.17 -13.81 2.46
C TRP A 54 6.12 -14.77 3.17
N CYS A 55 5.64 -15.42 4.23
CA CYS A 55 6.40 -16.41 5.01
C CYS A 55 7.69 -15.88 5.67
N ILE A 56 7.84 -14.56 5.88
CA ILE A 56 9.08 -14.01 6.45
C ILE A 56 9.18 -14.10 7.97
N VAL A 57 8.13 -14.53 8.68
CA VAL A 57 8.09 -14.56 10.15
C VAL A 57 8.51 -15.93 10.69
N PRO A 58 7.86 -17.06 10.33
CA PRO A 58 8.29 -18.37 10.84
C PRO A 58 9.56 -18.90 10.16
N PHE A 59 9.94 -18.37 9.00
CA PHE A 59 11.15 -18.78 8.27
C PHE A 59 12.30 -17.77 8.39
N ASP A 60 12.22 -16.82 9.32
CA ASP A 60 13.35 -15.95 9.62
C ASP A 60 14.44 -16.72 10.37
N SER A 61 15.52 -17.09 9.68
CA SER A 61 16.67 -17.78 10.28
C SER A 61 17.36 -16.98 11.38
N LYS A 62 17.26 -15.64 11.35
CA LYS A 62 17.79 -14.75 12.40
C LYS A 62 16.80 -14.52 13.53
N LYS A 63 15.58 -15.07 13.44
CA LYS A 63 14.52 -14.93 14.44
C LYS A 63 14.29 -13.47 14.85
N ARG A 64 14.29 -12.56 13.88
CA ARG A 64 14.13 -11.13 14.14
C ARG A 64 12.85 -10.87 14.93
N ASN A 65 12.91 -9.87 15.80
CA ASN A 65 11.73 -9.32 16.47
C ASN A 65 10.90 -8.45 15.49
N PRO A 66 9.71 -7.97 15.88
CA PRO A 66 8.85 -7.15 15.01
C PRO A 66 9.53 -5.90 14.45
N THR A 67 10.28 -5.17 15.27
CA THR A 67 11.00 -3.95 14.88
C THR A 67 12.04 -4.25 13.80
N GLU A 68 12.93 -5.21 14.08
CA GLU A 68 13.99 -5.62 13.14
C GLU A 68 13.42 -6.14 11.82
N ARG A 69 12.25 -6.79 11.86
CA ARG A 69 11.57 -7.29 10.65
C ARG A 69 10.97 -6.16 9.83
N ALA A 70 10.28 -5.22 10.45
CA ALA A 70 9.73 -4.06 9.77
C ALA A 70 10.84 -3.20 9.13
N GLU A 71 11.95 -2.98 9.84
CA GLU A 71 13.13 -2.30 9.31
C GLU A 71 13.74 -3.04 8.12
N MET A 72 13.82 -4.37 8.18
CA MET A 72 14.28 -5.17 7.05
C MET A 72 13.36 -5.03 5.83
N VAL A 73 12.04 -5.17 6.02
CA VAL A 73 11.05 -5.05 4.93
C VAL A 73 11.12 -3.67 4.29
N ALA A 74 11.19 -2.62 5.09
CA ALA A 74 11.33 -1.24 4.62
C ALA A 74 12.64 -1.02 3.84
N ARG A 75 13.77 -1.54 4.33
CA ARG A 75 15.07 -1.45 3.64
C ARG A 75 15.07 -2.17 2.28
N LEU A 76 14.29 -3.25 2.15
CA LEU A 76 14.11 -3.96 0.88
C LEU A 76 13.15 -3.23 -0.09
N GLY A 77 12.52 -2.13 0.33
CA GLY A 77 11.58 -1.36 -0.48
C GLY A 77 10.20 -2.03 -0.63
N LEU A 78 9.89 -3.04 0.19
CA LEU A 78 8.61 -3.73 0.18
C LEU A 78 7.60 -2.98 1.05
N LYS A 79 6.36 -2.88 0.57
CA LYS A 79 5.29 -2.12 1.23
C LYS A 79 4.18 -2.99 1.81
N LYS A 80 4.23 -4.32 1.60
CA LYS A 80 3.15 -5.24 1.97
C LYS A 80 3.72 -6.49 2.61
N VAL A 81 3.12 -6.91 3.71
CA VAL A 81 3.44 -8.18 4.38
C VAL A 81 2.19 -9.04 4.49
N ALA A 82 2.31 -10.30 4.05
CA ALA A 82 1.40 -11.36 4.42
C ALA A 82 2.01 -12.11 5.63
N TYR A 83 1.32 -12.05 6.76
CA TYR A 83 1.85 -12.47 8.05
C TYR A 83 1.49 -13.94 8.33
N ASP A 84 2.47 -14.83 8.17
CA ASP A 84 2.43 -16.21 8.68
C ASP A 84 2.93 -16.25 10.14
N TRP A 85 2.40 -17.12 10.99
CA TRP A 85 2.71 -17.12 12.42
C TRP A 85 2.61 -18.49 13.08
N ARG A 86 3.27 -18.65 14.22
CA ARG A 86 3.18 -19.82 15.11
C ARG A 86 2.86 -19.34 16.52
N GLY A 87 2.55 -20.26 17.43
CA GLY A 87 2.11 -19.91 18.79
C GLY A 87 3.00 -18.89 19.51
N GLN A 88 4.32 -19.04 19.37
CA GLN A 88 5.31 -18.12 19.97
C GLN A 88 5.22 -16.66 19.46
N HIS A 89 4.56 -16.41 18.32
CA HIS A 89 4.39 -15.08 17.75
C HIS A 89 3.11 -14.38 18.21
N VAL A 90 2.15 -15.10 18.83
CA VAL A 90 0.87 -14.53 19.27
C VAL A 90 1.06 -13.31 20.20
N PRO A 91 1.98 -13.32 21.18
CA PRO A 91 2.21 -12.16 22.04
C PRO A 91 2.74 -10.92 21.28
N MET A 92 3.25 -11.09 20.06
CA MET A 92 3.89 -10.04 19.27
C MET A 92 2.97 -9.42 18.21
N PHE A 93 1.72 -9.90 18.06
CA PHE A 93 0.83 -9.43 16.99
C PHE A 93 0.62 -7.92 17.00
N GLU A 94 0.38 -7.34 18.18
CA GLU A 94 0.16 -5.90 18.28
C GLU A 94 1.41 -5.11 17.89
N GLU A 95 2.58 -5.54 18.34
CA GLU A 95 3.83 -4.88 18.02
C GLU A 95 4.14 -4.94 16.52
N GLU A 96 3.86 -6.07 15.84
CA GLU A 96 3.99 -6.16 14.37
C GLU A 96 3.07 -5.15 13.66
N ILE A 97 1.83 -4.97 14.12
CA ILE A 97 0.91 -3.97 13.55
C ILE A 97 1.48 -2.55 13.73
N LEU A 98 1.98 -2.24 14.92
CA LEU A 98 2.53 -0.92 15.24
C LEU A 98 3.78 -0.61 14.41
N GLN A 99 4.70 -1.58 14.29
CA GLN A 99 5.91 -1.41 13.49
C GLN A 99 5.58 -1.29 12.00
N TYR A 100 4.62 -2.06 11.48
CA TYR A 100 4.20 -1.91 10.09
C TYR A 100 3.63 -0.51 9.81
N LYS A 101 2.76 0.00 10.69
CA LYS A 101 2.25 1.39 10.59
C LYS A 101 3.38 2.41 10.60
N LYS A 102 4.33 2.30 11.54
CA LYS A 102 5.49 3.20 11.66
C LYS A 102 6.31 3.25 10.37
N HIS A 103 6.44 2.13 9.67
CA HIS A 103 7.24 1.98 8.46
C HIS A 103 6.45 2.11 7.16
N GLY A 104 5.15 2.44 7.21
CA GLY A 104 4.30 2.54 6.03
C GLY A 104 4.10 1.20 5.31
N ILE A 105 4.18 0.10 6.04
CA ILE A 105 3.97 -1.25 5.56
C ILE A 105 2.49 -1.60 5.77
N GLU A 106 1.84 -2.04 4.71
CA GLU A 106 0.49 -2.58 4.75
C GLU A 106 0.52 -3.99 5.35
N TYR A 107 -0.29 -4.20 6.38
CA TYR A 107 -0.63 -5.53 6.89
C TYR A 107 -1.60 -6.20 5.91
N PHE A 108 -1.05 -6.65 4.78
CA PHE A 108 -1.82 -7.05 3.59
C PHE A 108 -2.64 -8.31 3.81
N ALA A 109 -2.06 -9.33 4.48
CA ALA A 109 -2.78 -10.55 4.80
C ALA A 109 -2.35 -11.13 6.15
N PHE A 110 -3.23 -11.91 6.76
CA PHE A 110 -2.99 -12.69 7.97
C PHE A 110 -3.31 -14.16 7.67
N TRP A 111 -2.35 -15.03 7.96
CA TRP A 111 -2.52 -16.46 7.78
C TRP A 111 -3.48 -17.05 8.80
N SER A 112 -4.44 -17.85 8.35
CA SER A 112 -5.35 -18.60 9.21
C SER A 112 -6.21 -17.68 10.10
N TRP A 113 -6.48 -18.09 11.34
CA TRP A 113 -7.18 -17.27 12.32
C TRP A 113 -6.62 -17.54 13.72
N HIS A 114 -6.60 -16.51 14.55
CA HIS A 114 -6.39 -16.61 15.98
C HIS A 114 -7.25 -15.55 16.68
N ASP A 115 -7.90 -15.90 17.79
CA ASP A 115 -8.87 -14.99 18.42
C ASP A 115 -8.23 -13.73 19.00
N ALA A 116 -6.94 -13.78 19.37
CA ALA A 116 -6.17 -12.59 19.75
C ALA A 116 -6.08 -11.53 18.64
N MET A 117 -6.29 -11.89 17.37
CA MET A 117 -6.19 -10.97 16.25
C MET A 117 -7.43 -10.06 16.11
N GLU A 118 -8.63 -10.55 16.45
CA GLU A 118 -9.87 -9.77 16.32
C GLU A 118 -9.87 -8.44 17.09
N PRO A 119 -9.54 -8.39 18.39
CA PRO A 119 -9.51 -7.12 19.12
C PRO A 119 -8.46 -6.17 18.53
N LEU A 120 -7.34 -6.68 18.02
CA LEU A 120 -6.29 -5.87 17.41
C LEU A 120 -6.71 -5.29 16.06
N ILE A 121 -7.42 -6.08 15.24
CA ILE A 121 -8.01 -5.60 13.98
C ILE A 121 -8.92 -4.39 14.25
N ARG A 122 -9.76 -4.47 15.29
CA ARG A 122 -10.66 -3.37 15.68
C ARG A 122 -9.88 -2.19 16.25
N LYS A 123 -8.98 -2.44 17.21
CA LYS A 123 -8.19 -1.41 17.91
C LYS A 123 -7.34 -0.59 16.95
N HIS A 124 -6.77 -1.24 15.94
CA HIS A 124 -5.83 -0.62 15.01
C HIS A 124 -6.42 -0.28 13.65
N ASP A 125 -7.70 -0.58 13.42
CA ASP A 125 -8.40 -0.36 12.16
C ASP A 125 -7.64 -0.89 10.93
N ILE A 126 -7.01 -2.05 11.07
CA ILE A 126 -6.34 -2.72 9.94
C ILE A 126 -7.34 -3.62 9.21
N ARG A 127 -7.12 -3.80 7.90
CA ARG A 127 -8.01 -4.59 7.03
C ARG A 127 -7.24 -5.69 6.28
N PRO A 128 -6.53 -6.60 6.98
CA PRO A 128 -5.82 -7.68 6.32
C PRO A 128 -6.80 -8.61 5.59
N GLN A 129 -6.35 -9.19 4.48
CA GLN A 129 -7.00 -10.38 3.95
C GLN A 129 -6.75 -11.55 4.90
N ILE A 130 -7.76 -12.36 5.16
CA ILE A 130 -7.59 -13.60 5.92
C ILE A 130 -7.35 -14.73 4.93
N TRP A 131 -6.17 -15.36 5.01
CA TRP A 131 -5.81 -16.45 4.09
C TRP A 131 -6.05 -17.81 4.73
N ARG A 132 -6.73 -18.69 4.00
CA ARG A 132 -7.07 -20.04 4.45
C ARG A 132 -6.82 -21.06 3.36
N THR A 133 -6.21 -22.18 3.72
CA THR A 133 -6.21 -23.38 2.88
C THR A 133 -7.49 -24.17 3.10
N LEU A 134 -8.05 -24.66 2.01
CA LEU A 134 -9.12 -25.64 2.06
C LEU A 134 -8.54 -26.97 2.52
N GLY A 135 -9.20 -27.61 3.49
CA GLY A 135 -8.89 -29.00 3.79
C GLY A 135 -9.12 -29.90 2.57
N SER A 136 -8.42 -31.02 2.50
CA SER A 136 -8.72 -32.05 1.50
C SER A 136 -10.02 -32.74 1.92
N PRO A 137 -11.13 -32.59 1.17
CA PRO A 137 -12.36 -33.30 1.49
C PRO A 137 -12.11 -34.81 1.33
N GLY A 138 -12.68 -35.61 2.24
CA GLY A 138 -12.49 -37.06 2.29
C GLY A 138 -13.07 -37.82 1.09
N THR A 139 -13.63 -39.00 1.33
CA THR A 139 -14.25 -39.81 0.26
C THR A 139 -15.59 -39.23 -0.21
N GLY A 140 -15.99 -39.56 -1.43
CA GLY A 140 -17.26 -39.10 -2.02
C GLY A 140 -17.10 -38.64 -3.46
N THR A 141 -18.23 -38.30 -4.09
CA THR A 141 -18.28 -37.67 -5.41
C THR A 141 -17.63 -36.29 -5.38
N GLN A 142 -17.24 -35.77 -6.56
CA GLN A 142 -16.68 -34.42 -6.66
C GLN A 142 -17.65 -33.35 -6.11
N LYS A 143 -18.95 -33.52 -6.32
CA LYS A 143 -19.98 -32.60 -5.82
C LYS A 143 -20.00 -32.57 -4.28
N GLU A 144 -19.96 -33.73 -3.64
CA GLU A 144 -19.91 -33.83 -2.17
C GLU A 144 -18.63 -33.24 -1.61
N LYS A 145 -17.49 -33.48 -2.27
CA LYS A 145 -16.20 -32.90 -1.91
C LYS A 145 -16.21 -31.38 -1.95
N VAL A 146 -16.73 -30.80 -3.03
CA VAL A 146 -16.86 -29.34 -3.18
C VAL A 146 -17.79 -28.76 -2.12
N ALA A 147 -18.95 -29.39 -1.89
CA ALA A 147 -19.89 -28.96 -0.86
C ALA A 147 -19.27 -28.99 0.55
N ALA A 148 -18.53 -30.06 0.89
CA ALA A 148 -17.84 -30.18 2.16
C ALA A 148 -16.75 -29.10 2.34
N ALA A 149 -15.94 -28.85 1.31
CA ALA A 149 -14.92 -27.80 1.34
C ALA A 149 -15.55 -26.41 1.51
N ALA A 150 -16.63 -26.11 0.77
CA ALA A 150 -17.36 -24.85 0.91
C ALA A 150 -17.96 -24.68 2.31
N ASN A 151 -18.62 -25.72 2.85
CA ASN A 151 -19.21 -25.70 4.18
C ASN A 151 -18.17 -25.43 5.27
N SER A 152 -16.95 -25.97 5.13
CA SER A 152 -15.85 -25.74 6.08
C SER A 152 -15.43 -24.26 6.17
N MET A 153 -15.71 -23.45 5.14
CA MET A 153 -15.35 -22.03 5.08
C MET A 153 -16.46 -21.09 5.56
N ILE A 154 -17.68 -21.57 5.80
CA ILE A 154 -18.82 -20.71 6.18
C ILE A 154 -18.48 -19.86 7.41
N GLY A 155 -17.98 -20.48 8.48
CA GLY A 155 -17.68 -19.76 9.73
C GLY A 155 -16.65 -18.64 9.57
N ILE A 156 -15.58 -18.86 8.78
CA ILE A 156 -14.58 -17.82 8.53
C ILE A 156 -15.07 -16.77 7.53
N SER A 157 -15.91 -17.15 6.56
CA SER A 157 -16.55 -16.22 5.63
C SER A 157 -17.49 -15.25 6.34
N GLU A 158 -18.34 -15.73 7.24
CA GLU A 158 -19.23 -14.90 8.04
C GLU A 158 -18.45 -13.98 8.99
N LYS A 159 -17.42 -14.52 9.64
CA LYS A 159 -16.55 -13.75 10.54
C LYS A 159 -15.82 -12.63 9.80
N THR A 160 -15.21 -12.92 8.66
CA THR A 160 -14.53 -11.92 7.83
C THR A 160 -15.51 -10.87 7.31
N LYS A 161 -16.71 -11.28 6.85
CA LYS A 161 -17.79 -10.35 6.46
C LYS A 161 -18.21 -9.41 7.59
N LYS A 162 -18.41 -9.92 8.81
CA LYS A 162 -18.77 -9.12 10.00
C LYS A 162 -17.71 -8.06 10.34
N LEU A 163 -16.44 -8.37 10.04
CA LEU A 163 -15.31 -7.47 10.28
C LEU A 163 -14.96 -6.58 9.07
N GLY A 164 -15.66 -6.71 7.94
CA GLY A 164 -15.32 -5.99 6.71
C GLY A 164 -13.97 -6.40 6.12
N LEU A 165 -13.56 -7.66 6.34
CA LEU A 165 -12.30 -8.23 5.85
C LEU A 165 -12.56 -9.07 4.60
N ARG A 166 -11.51 -9.26 3.80
CA ARG A 166 -11.55 -10.18 2.65
C ARG A 166 -11.09 -11.57 3.09
N LEU A 167 -11.74 -12.61 2.59
CA LEU A 167 -11.28 -13.99 2.71
C LEU A 167 -10.54 -14.39 1.42
N GLY A 168 -9.30 -14.86 1.54
CA GLY A 168 -8.50 -15.41 0.45
C GLY A 168 -8.32 -16.91 0.61
N LEU A 169 -8.54 -17.66 -0.47
CA LEU A 169 -8.19 -19.08 -0.52
C LEU A 169 -6.73 -19.21 -0.96
N TYR A 170 -5.91 -19.84 -0.13
CA TYR A 170 -4.49 -20.03 -0.39
C TYR A 170 -4.20 -21.53 -0.41
N ASN A 171 -3.73 -22.02 -1.55
CA ASN A 171 -3.27 -23.41 -1.72
C ASN A 171 -1.74 -23.45 -1.72
N HIS A 172 -1.17 -24.43 -1.01
CA HIS A 172 0.16 -24.90 -1.32
C HIS A 172 0.05 -25.77 -2.59
N GLY A 173 0.93 -25.54 -3.56
CA GLY A 173 1.02 -26.34 -4.79
C GLY A 173 1.49 -27.76 -4.54
#